data_AF-A0A8S4QDN9-F1
#
_entry.id   AF-A0A8S4QDN9-F1
#
_cell.length_a   1.000
_cell.length_b   1.000
_cell.length_c   1.000
_cell.angle_alpha   90.00
_cell.angle_beta   90.00
_cell.angle_gamma   90.00
#
_symmetry.space_group_name_H-M   'P 1'
#
loop_
_entity.id
_entity.type
_entity.pdbx_description
1 polymer ?
#
loop_
_entity_poly.entity_id
_entity_poly.type
_entity_poly.pdbx_seq_one_letter_code
_entity_poly.pdbx_strand_id
1 'polypeptide(L)'
;AAKALTLAGRLVPPVAGVLVTLEGDDVQLTQSTAADGAYRFGPLDAALQYQVRAEKDSYVFGERQPGGDIRAHKLAEITVKLVDAASGAPLEDARYILTKDMAANRI
;
A
#
# COMPACT_ATOMS: atom_id res chain seq x y z
N ALA A 1 -37.39 2.31 0.98
CA ALA A 1 -36.23 2.33 0.08
C ALA A 1 -35.05 1.69 0.82
N ALA A 2 -34.34 0.74 0.20
CA ALA A 2 -33.11 0.21 0.81
C ALA A 2 -32.09 1.35 0.93
N LYS A 3 -31.43 1.45 2.08
CA LYS A 3 -30.43 2.51 2.33
C LYS A 3 -29.20 2.21 1.48
N ALA A 4 -28.80 3.14 0.62
CA ALA A 4 -27.57 2.98 -0.17
C ALA A 4 -26.34 3.01 0.76
N LEU A 5 -25.42 2.05 0.57
CA LEU A 5 -24.14 2.02 1.28
C LEU A 5 -23.11 2.88 0.52
N THR A 6 -22.30 3.64 1.25
CA THR A 6 -21.11 4.31 0.71
C THR A 6 -19.92 3.84 1.52
N LEU A 7 -18.90 3.33 0.84
CA LEU A 7 -17.63 2.97 1.45
C LEU A 7 -16.59 4.00 1.04
N ALA A 8 -16.12 4.79 2.00
CA ALA A 8 -15.09 5.79 1.79
C ALA A 8 -14.03 5.69 2.88
N GLY A 9 -12.90 6.33 2.65
CA GLY A 9 -11.82 6.44 3.61
C GLY A 9 -10.60 7.13 3.00
N ARG A 10 -9.48 7.08 3.72
CA ARG A 10 -8.21 7.64 3.27
C ARG A 10 -7.05 6.70 3.54
N LEU A 11 -6.00 6.78 2.71
CA LEU A 11 -4.71 6.18 3.03
C LEU A 11 -3.99 6.99 4.12
N VAL A 12 -3.41 6.31 5.10
CA VAL A 12 -2.73 6.94 6.24
C VAL A 12 -1.30 6.39 6.38
N PRO A 13 -0.25 7.20 6.14
CA PRO A 13 -0.28 8.58 5.64
C PRO A 13 -0.85 8.68 4.20
N PRO A 14 -1.25 9.88 3.73
CA PRO A 14 -1.77 10.08 2.38
C PRO A 14 -0.81 9.62 1.29
N VAL A 15 -1.31 8.82 0.35
CA VAL A 15 -0.57 8.40 -0.86
C VAL A 15 -1.48 8.56 -2.07
N ALA A 16 -1.05 9.37 -3.04
CA ALA A 16 -1.76 9.58 -4.30
C ALA A 16 -1.53 8.45 -5.30
N GLY A 17 -2.49 8.18 -6.18
CA GLY A 17 -2.35 7.23 -7.28
C GLY A 17 -2.13 5.79 -6.82
N VAL A 18 -2.70 5.41 -5.68
CA VAL A 18 -2.78 4.00 -5.26
C VAL A 18 -4.04 3.42 -5.88
N LEU A 19 -3.93 2.23 -6.49
CA LEU A 19 -5.09 1.51 -7.00
C LEU A 19 -5.85 0.94 -5.80
N VAL A 20 -7.09 1.36 -5.62
CA VAL A 20 -8.00 0.81 -4.62
C VAL A 20 -9.06 0.00 -5.35
N THR A 21 -9.21 -1.25 -4.94
CA THR A 21 -10.17 -2.20 -5.50
C THR A 21 -11.22 -2.52 -4.44
N LEU A 22 -12.49 -2.35 -4.81
CA LEU A 22 -13.62 -2.87 -4.06
C LEU A 22 -14.12 -4.15 -4.73
N GLU A 23 -14.29 -5.20 -3.94
CA GLU A 23 -14.80 -6.50 -4.37
C GLU A 23 -15.96 -6.91 -3.46
N GLY A 24 -17.07 -7.33 -4.07
CA GLY A 24 -18.17 -8.08 -3.45
C GLY A 24 -18.69 -9.09 -4.48
N ASP A 25 -19.61 -9.97 -4.10
CA ASP A 25 -20.08 -11.14 -4.88
C ASP A 25 -19.87 -11.05 -6.41
N ASP A 26 -20.64 -10.21 -7.11
CA ASP A 26 -20.52 -9.97 -8.56
C ASP A 26 -20.09 -8.53 -8.90
N VAL A 27 -19.52 -7.82 -7.93
CA VAL A 27 -19.15 -6.40 -8.07
C VAL A 27 -17.66 -6.22 -7.85
N GLN A 28 -16.95 -5.80 -8.88
CA GLN A 28 -15.57 -5.34 -8.78
C GLN A 28 -15.45 -3.92 -9.33
N LEU A 29 -15.04 -2.99 -8.49
CA LEU A 29 -14.84 -1.58 -8.84
C LEU A 29 -13.43 -1.16 -8.48
N THR A 30 -12.82 -0.29 -9.29
CA THR A 30 -11.48 0.23 -9.04
C THR A 30 -11.46 1.74 -9.12
N GLN A 31 -10.57 2.36 -8.35
CA GLN A 31 -10.24 3.78 -8.50
C GLN A 31 -8.80 4.06 -8.06
N SER A 32 -8.22 5.15 -8.55
CA SER A 32 -6.97 5.69 -7.99
C SER A 32 -7.28 6.65 -6.84
N THR A 33 -6.44 6.68 -5.81
CA THR A 33 -6.54 7.67 -4.72
C THR A 33 -6.16 9.08 -5.20
N ALA A 34 -6.85 10.08 -4.67
CA ALA A 34 -6.53 11.49 -4.90
C ALA A 34 -5.24 11.92 -4.16
N ALA A 35 -4.82 13.17 -4.37
CA ALA A 35 -3.60 13.72 -3.75
C ALA A 35 -3.60 13.66 -2.22
N ASP A 36 -4.78 13.76 -1.61
CA ASP A 36 -4.98 13.64 -0.16
C ASP A 36 -5.13 12.18 0.32
N GLY A 37 -4.96 11.20 -0.58
CA GLY A 37 -5.09 9.78 -0.29
C GLY A 37 -6.54 9.28 -0.19
N ALA A 38 -7.54 10.11 -0.49
CA ALA A 38 -8.94 9.73 -0.35
C ALA A 38 -9.41 8.74 -1.42
N TYR A 39 -10.36 7.88 -1.04
CA TYR A 39 -11.10 6.99 -1.93
C TYR A 39 -12.58 6.88 -1.53
N ARG A 40 -13.47 6.58 -2.49
CA ARG A 40 -14.92 6.48 -2.27
C ARG A 40 -15.62 5.61 -3.33
N PHE A 41 -16.31 4.58 -2.85
CA PHE A 41 -17.24 3.77 -3.64
C PHE A 41 -18.68 4.00 -3.17
N GLY A 42 -19.59 4.18 -4.12
CA GLY A 42 -21.02 4.19 -3.89
C GLY A 42 -21.80 5.13 -4.80
N PRO A 43 -23.13 5.01 -4.84
CA PRO A 43 -23.96 4.14 -3.97
C PRO A 43 -23.80 2.64 -4.25
N LEU A 44 -23.75 1.82 -3.20
CA LEU A 44 -23.66 0.35 -3.21
C LEU A 44 -24.92 -0.28 -2.60
N ASP A 45 -25.17 -1.56 -2.89
CA ASP A 45 -26.24 -2.32 -2.26
C ASP A 45 -25.83 -2.69 -0.82
N ALA A 46 -26.58 -2.19 0.17
CA ALA A 46 -26.29 -2.46 1.58
C ALA A 46 -26.58 -3.91 2.02
N ALA A 47 -27.23 -4.73 1.19
CA ALA A 47 -27.43 -6.14 1.47
C ALA A 47 -26.20 -7.01 1.19
N LEU A 48 -25.23 -6.50 0.40
CA LEU A 48 -24.03 -7.23 0.01
C LEU A 48 -22.85 -6.93 0.94
N GLN A 49 -21.91 -7.87 1.00
CA GLN A 49 -20.63 -7.68 1.68
C GLN A 49 -19.56 -7.26 0.68
N TYR A 50 -18.71 -6.33 1.11
CA TYR A 50 -17.63 -5.80 0.28
C TYR A 50 -16.31 -5.80 1.04
N GLN A 51 -15.23 -6.12 0.33
CA GLN A 51 -13.85 -5.93 0.76
C GLN A 51 -13.22 -4.79 -0.05
N VAL A 52 -12.26 -4.11 0.57
CA VAL A 52 -11.49 -3.05 -0.08
C VAL A 52 -10.00 -3.34 0.10
N ARG A 53 -9.25 -3.36 -0.99
CA ARG A 53 -7.81 -3.60 -1.04
C ARG A 53 -7.11 -2.44 -1.74
N ALA A 54 -5.87 -2.16 -1.35
CA ALA A 54 -5.07 -1.08 -1.91
C ALA A 54 -3.73 -1.64 -2.40
N GLU A 55 -3.30 -1.20 -3.59
CA GLU A 55 -2.12 -1.72 -4.28
C GLU A 55 -1.32 -0.60 -4.94
N LYS A 56 0.00 -0.62 -4.71
CA LYS A 56 0.99 0.26 -5.34
C LYS A 56 2.39 -0.29 -5.09
N ASP A 57 3.25 -0.24 -6.12
CA ASP A 57 4.65 -0.65 -6.00
C ASP A 57 5.38 0.09 -4.87
N SER A 58 6.28 -0.61 -4.19
CA SER A 58 7.04 -0.10 -3.04
C SER A 58 6.20 0.34 -1.83
N TYR A 59 4.96 -0.12 -1.73
CA TYR A 59 4.12 0.05 -0.55
C TYR A 59 3.53 -1.29 -0.11
N VAL A 60 3.32 -1.42 1.19
CA VAL A 60 2.39 -2.41 1.74
C VAL A 60 1.25 -1.68 2.42
N PHE A 61 0.04 -2.22 2.28
CA PHE A 61 -1.18 -1.64 2.83
C PHE A 61 -1.79 -2.60 3.84
N GLY A 62 -2.28 -2.06 4.96
CA GLY A 62 -3.04 -2.82 5.95
C GLY A 62 -4.48 -3.06 5.50
N GLU A 63 -5.26 -3.71 6.36
CA GLU A 63 -6.71 -3.83 6.16
C GLU A 63 -7.44 -2.49 6.33
N ARG A 64 -8.62 -2.39 5.73
CA ARG A 64 -9.53 -1.25 5.92
C ARG A 64 -10.08 -1.26 7.35
N GLN A 65 -9.81 -0.18 8.08
CA GLN A 65 -10.30 0.00 9.45
C GLN A 65 -11.81 0.33 9.47
N PRO A 66 -12.51 0.22 10.62
CA PRO A 66 -13.93 0.55 10.72
C PRO A 66 -14.31 1.96 10.24
N GLY A 67 -13.43 2.95 10.45
CA GLY A 67 -13.59 4.32 9.96
C GLY A 67 -13.32 4.50 8.46
N GLY A 68 -12.84 3.46 7.79
CA GLY A 68 -12.50 3.45 6.37
C GLY A 68 -11.03 3.69 6.04
N ASP A 69 -10.22 4.09 7.01
CA ASP A 69 -8.81 4.34 6.73
C ASP A 69 -8.01 3.06 6.51
N ILE A 70 -7.06 3.13 5.60
CA ILE A 70 -6.12 2.04 5.29
C ILE A 70 -4.71 2.54 5.62
N ARG A 71 -3.98 1.79 6.45
CA ARG A 71 -2.59 2.15 6.77
C ARG A 71 -1.70 1.86 5.57
N ALA A 72 -0.87 2.83 5.20
CA ALA A 72 0.10 2.71 4.13
C ALA A 72 1.51 2.69 4.73
N HIS A 73 2.34 1.76 4.30
CA HIS A 73 3.74 1.67 4.71
C HIS A 73 4.61 1.66 3.47
N LYS A 74 5.40 2.72 3.28
CA LYS A 74 6.39 2.78 2.21
C LYS A 74 7.50 1.78 2.52
N LEU A 75 7.75 0.87 1.58
CA LEU A 75 8.90 -0.01 1.62
C LEU A 75 10.15 0.79 1.25
N ALA A 76 11.26 0.50 1.92
CA ALA A 76 12.57 0.95 1.49
C ALA A 76 13.11 -0.01 0.45
N GLU A 77 13.70 0.52 -0.60
CA GLU A 77 14.48 -0.23 -1.57
C GLU A 77 15.96 0.02 -1.29
N ILE A 78 16.76 -1.04 -1.31
CA ILE A 78 18.21 -0.97 -1.15
C ILE A 78 18.85 -1.61 -2.39
N THR A 79 19.56 -0.81 -3.16
CA THR A 79 20.34 -1.27 -4.32
C THR A 79 21.81 -1.19 -3.97
N VAL A 80 22.48 -2.35 -3.98
CA VAL A 80 23.89 -2.47 -3.61
C VAL A 80 24.72 -2.74 -4.87
N LYS A 81 25.73 -1.90 -5.12
CA LYS A 81 26.70 -2.09 -6.21
C LYS A 81 28.09 -2.22 -5.60
N LEU A 82 28.75 -3.37 -5.77
CA LEU A 82 30.13 -3.58 -5.35
C LEU A 82 31.04 -3.35 -6.56
N VAL A 83 32.05 -2.49 -6.37
CA VAL A 83 33.03 -2.14 -7.40
C VAL A 83 34.44 -2.16 -6.83
N ASP A 84 35.42 -2.45 -7.69
CA ASP A 84 36.82 -2.27 -7.38
C ASP A 84 37.15 -0.78 -7.22
N ALA A 85 37.91 -0.44 -6.17
CA ALA A 85 38.16 0.95 -5.81
C ALA A 85 39.06 1.70 -6.80
N ALA A 86 39.97 1.00 -7.49
CA ALA A 86 40.90 1.61 -8.42
C ALA A 86 40.32 1.76 -9.83
N SER A 87 39.61 0.73 -10.30
CA SER A 87 39.09 0.65 -11.67
C SER A 87 37.61 1.02 -11.81
N GLY A 88 36.84 1.00 -10.72
CA GLY A 88 35.38 1.16 -10.75
C GLY A 88 34.65 -0.03 -11.39
N ALA A 89 35.36 -1.09 -11.76
CA ALA A 89 34.78 -2.29 -12.37
C ALA A 89 33.87 -3.03 -11.37
N PRO A 90 32.73 -3.61 -11.80
CA PRO A 90 31.90 -4.43 -10.93
C PRO A 90 32.67 -5.62 -10.34
N LEU A 91 32.46 -5.89 -9.06
CA LEU A 91 32.97 -7.10 -8.42
C LEU A 91 31.90 -8.19 -8.51
N GLU A 92 31.94 -8.98 -9.58
CA GLU A 92 30.89 -9.95 -9.93
C GLU A 92 30.75 -11.09 -8.90
N ASP A 93 31.85 -11.49 -8.25
CA ASP A 93 31.88 -12.59 -7.27
C ASP A 93 31.85 -12.11 -5.80
N ALA A 94 31.58 -10.83 -5.55
CA ALA A 94 31.65 -10.31 -4.20
C ALA A 94 30.44 -10.72 -3.34
N ARG A 95 30.72 -11.22 -2.13
CA ARG A 95 29.69 -11.60 -1.15
C ARG A 95 29.42 -10.47 -0.18
N TYR A 96 28.15 -10.12 -0.02
CA TYR A 96 27.67 -9.18 0.99
C TYR A 96 26.47 -9.75 1.75
N ILE A 97 26.23 -9.26 2.96
CA ILE A 97 25.06 -9.60 3.78
C ILE A 97 24.47 -8.29 4.28
N LEU A 98 23.19 -8.05 3.99
CA LEU A 98 22.43 -6.95 4.58
C LEU A 98 21.76 -7.46 5.86
N THR A 99 22.04 -6.80 6.98
CA THR A 99 21.36 -7.05 8.26
C THR A 99 20.61 -5.79 8.67
N LYS A 100 19.39 -5.98 9.20
CA LYS A 100 18.61 -4.89 9.79
C LYS A 100 18.72 -5.01 11.30
N ASP A 101 19.45 -4.11 11.93
CA ASP A 101 19.41 -3.96 13.39
C ASP A 101 18.17 -3.15 13.76
N MET A 102 17.15 -3.82 14.27
CA MET A 102 16.02 -3.14 14.89
C MET A 102 16.37 -2.95 16.36
N ALA A 103 17.01 -1.83 16.69
CA ALA A 103 17.12 -1.42 18.08
C ALA A 103 15.71 -1.44 18.68
N ALA A 104 15.49 -2.35 19.64
CA ALA A 104 14.23 -2.43 20.36
C ALA A 104 13.97 -1.04 20.92
N ASN A 105 12.83 -0.45 20.54
CA ASN A 105 12.33 0.79 21.10
C ASN A 105 12.13 0.55 22.60
N ARG A 106 13.18 0.79 23.40
CA ARG A 106 13.16 0.67 24.84
C ARG A 106 12.39 1.88 25.35
N ILE A 107 11.16 1.61 25.75
CA ILE A 107 10.28 2.47 26.54
C ILE A 107 10.98 2.82 27.85
#